data_AF-A2Q3G8-F1
#
_entry.id   AF-A2Q3G8-F1
#
_cell.length_a   1.000
_cell.length_b   1.000
_cell.length_c   1.000
_cell.angle_alpha   90.00
_cell.angle_beta   90.00
_cell.angle_gamma   90.00
#
_symmetry.space_group_name_H-M   'P 1'
#
loop_
_entity.id
_entity.type
_entity.pdbx_description
1 polymer ?
#
loop_
_entity_poly.entity_id
_entity_poly.type
_entity_poly.pdbx_seq_one_letter_code
_entity_poly.pdbx_strand_id
1 'polypeptide(L)'
;MLVLYAKKDGKFEELGSTEVITNCLNPEWIEKINIAFHFEIVQPLVGTDLINIVSCTKIVTKPSRSLTLKLQSYKEDHVRRNLGIITILAEETVASRSAVEIIFRCSRLDNKDIFSKSDPFLRISRMVESGGSVPICKTEDTPLVIECFDFNISGNHVLIG
;
A
#
# COMPACT_ATOMS: atom_id res chain seq x y z
N MET A 1 -13.71 19.82 8.50
CA MET A 1 -12.88 18.79 9.12
C MET A 1 -13.72 17.58 9.42
N LEU A 2 -13.43 16.49 8.72
CA LEU A 2 -13.79 15.12 9.08
C LEU A 2 -12.52 14.48 9.65
N VAL A 3 -12.60 13.70 10.73
CA VAL A 3 -11.45 12.88 11.19
C VAL A 3 -11.73 11.42 10.86
N LEU A 4 -10.73 10.72 10.32
CA LEU A 4 -10.82 9.32 9.90
C LEU A 4 -9.99 8.42 10.82
N TYR A 5 -10.60 7.34 11.28
CA TYR A 5 -10.00 6.37 12.20
C TYR A 5 -9.99 4.97 11.58
N ALA A 6 -8.90 4.23 11.78
CA ALA A 6 -8.89 2.77 11.64
C ALA A 6 -9.38 2.12 12.95
N LYS A 7 -10.13 1.03 12.85
CA LYS A 7 -10.45 0.18 14.00
C LYS A 7 -9.58 -1.08 14.01
N LYS A 8 -8.63 -1.17 14.93
CA LYS A 8 -7.76 -2.34 15.16
C LYS A 8 -7.99 -2.87 16.58
N ASP A 9 -8.28 -4.16 16.73
CA ASP A 9 -8.43 -4.85 18.03
C ASP A 9 -9.34 -4.13 19.04
N GLY A 10 -10.44 -3.54 18.55
CA GLY A 10 -11.40 -2.79 19.35
C GLY A 10 -10.99 -1.34 19.66
N LYS A 11 -9.73 -0.96 19.44
CA LYS A 11 -9.23 0.41 19.56
C LYS A 11 -9.42 1.20 18.26
N PHE A 12 -9.48 2.52 18.39
CA PHE A 12 -9.49 3.46 17.28
C PHE A 12 -8.12 4.14 17.18
N GLU A 13 -7.57 4.17 15.98
CA GLU A 13 -6.29 4.79 15.63
C GLU A 13 -6.58 5.88 14.59
N GLU A 14 -6.17 7.12 14.86
CA GLU A 14 -6.39 8.22 13.92
C GLU A 14 -5.47 8.07 12.69
N LEU A 15 -6.05 8.10 11.50
CA LEU A 15 -5.32 8.04 10.22
C LEU A 15 -5.03 9.44 9.66
N GLY A 16 -5.83 10.42 10.04
CA GLY A 16 -5.72 11.80 9.59
C GLY A 16 -7.07 12.52 9.63
N SER A 17 -7.03 13.82 9.36
CA SER A 17 -8.21 14.67 9.28
C SER A 17 -8.19 15.50 8.00
N THR A 18 -9.38 15.94 7.55
CA THR A 18 -9.53 16.81 6.39
C THR A 18 -9.58 18.29 6.80
N GLU A 19 -9.26 19.19 5.88
CA GLU A 19 -9.24 20.62 6.17
C GLU A 19 -10.62 21.20 6.56
N VAL A 20 -10.58 22.39 7.17
CA VAL A 20 -11.78 23.16 7.51
C VAL A 20 -12.15 24.06 6.34
N ILE A 21 -13.17 23.66 5.57
CA ILE A 21 -13.77 24.49 4.52
C ILE A 21 -14.91 25.29 5.14
N THR A 22 -14.81 26.62 5.09
CA THR A 22 -15.81 27.55 5.64
C THR A 22 -16.78 28.04 4.57
N ASN A 23 -18.01 28.39 4.96
CA ASN A 23 -19.04 28.96 4.09
C ASN A 23 -19.34 28.15 2.81
N CYS A 24 -19.33 26.81 2.90
CA CYS A 24 -19.65 25.93 1.77
C CYS A 24 -20.65 24.84 2.19
N LEU A 25 -21.66 24.60 1.34
CA LEU A 25 -22.66 23.54 1.53
C LEU A 25 -22.29 22.22 0.82
N ASN A 26 -21.33 22.27 -0.11
CA ASN A 26 -20.83 21.11 -0.86
C ASN A 26 -19.29 21.13 -0.83
N PRO A 27 -18.66 20.86 0.33
CA PRO A 27 -17.22 20.92 0.48
C PRO A 27 -16.53 19.83 -0.35
N GLU A 28 -15.47 20.22 -1.07
CA GLU A 28 -14.54 19.33 -1.75
C GLU A 28 -13.15 19.50 -1.11
N TRP A 29 -12.66 18.43 -0.47
CA TRP A 29 -11.36 18.44 0.22
C TRP A 29 -10.23 18.10 -0.75
N ILE A 30 -9.13 18.85 -0.65
CA ILE A 30 -7.94 18.74 -1.49
C ILE A 30 -6.91 17.81 -0.83
N GLU A 31 -6.80 17.83 0.49
CA GLU A 31 -5.84 17.00 1.22
C GLU A 31 -6.30 15.52 1.26
N LYS A 32 -5.37 14.61 0.92
CA LYS A 32 -5.64 13.16 0.81
C LYS A 32 -5.06 12.41 2.01
N ILE A 33 -5.92 11.69 2.72
CA ILE A 33 -5.51 10.79 3.81
C ILE A 33 -4.92 9.51 3.20
N ASN A 34 -3.61 9.31 3.37
CA ASN A 34 -2.90 8.14 2.84
C ASN A 34 -3.07 6.94 3.78
N ILE A 35 -3.43 5.77 3.23
CA ILE A 35 -3.69 4.54 4.00
C ILE A 35 -2.98 3.37 3.33
N ALA A 36 -2.16 2.63 4.09
CA ALA A 36 -1.55 1.39 3.62
C ALA A 36 -2.60 0.28 3.51
N PHE A 37 -2.91 -0.16 2.29
CA PHE A 37 -3.89 -1.21 2.02
C PHE A 37 -3.27 -2.62 2.12
N HIS A 38 -3.94 -3.51 2.85
CA HIS A 38 -3.51 -4.89 3.09
C HIS A 38 -4.64 -5.84 2.67
N PHE A 39 -4.49 -6.52 1.52
CA PHE A 39 -5.55 -7.34 0.93
C PHE A 39 -5.95 -8.55 1.80
N GLU A 40 -5.05 -9.04 2.65
CA GLU A 40 -5.25 -10.18 3.56
C GLU A 40 -6.13 -9.85 4.78
N ILE A 41 -6.36 -8.56 5.06
CA ILE A 41 -6.98 -8.10 6.32
C ILE A 41 -8.19 -7.19 6.01
N VAL A 42 -9.32 -7.44 6.69
CA VAL A 42 -10.46 -6.52 6.66
C VAL A 42 -10.13 -5.27 7.46
N GLN A 43 -9.67 -4.22 6.79
CA GLN A 43 -9.37 -2.92 7.40
C GLN A 43 -10.67 -2.11 7.56
N PRO A 44 -11.16 -1.83 8.80
CA PRO A 44 -12.37 -1.06 9.04
C PRO A 44 -12.03 0.41 9.34
N LEU A 45 -12.71 1.31 8.63
CA LEU A 45 -12.64 2.76 8.73
C LEU A 45 -13.90 3.31 9.39
N VAL A 46 -13.73 4.33 10.22
CA VAL A 46 -14.80 5.08 10.89
C VAL A 46 -14.48 6.56 10.81
N GLY A 47 -15.48 7.41 10.57
CA GLY A 47 -15.33 8.87 10.60
C GLY A 47 -16.18 9.48 11.71
N THR A 48 -15.81 10.66 12.20
CA THR A 48 -16.50 11.39 13.29
C THR A 48 -18.03 11.44 13.14
N ASP A 49 -18.49 11.67 11.90
CA ASP A 49 -19.90 11.90 11.57
C ASP A 49 -20.51 10.74 10.76
N LEU A 50 -19.83 9.57 10.76
CA LEU A 50 -20.23 8.36 10.05
C LEU A 50 -20.81 7.32 11.01
N ILE A 51 -22.10 7.00 10.85
CA ILE A 51 -22.73 5.86 11.56
C ILE A 51 -22.16 4.51 11.10
N ASN A 52 -21.81 4.39 9.81
CA ASN A 52 -21.45 3.12 9.22
C ASN A 52 -19.93 2.92 9.22
N ILE A 53 -19.46 1.84 9.84
CA ILE A 53 -18.12 1.32 9.65
C ILE A 53 -17.99 0.86 8.19
N VAL A 54 -16.99 1.37 7.48
CA VAL A 54 -16.71 1.03 6.08
C VAL A 54 -15.41 0.25 6.01
N SER A 55 -15.30 -0.77 5.15
CA SER A 55 -14.01 -1.42 4.91
C SER A 55 -13.34 -0.83 3.67
N CYS A 56 -12.02 -0.59 3.73
CA CYS A 56 -11.21 -0.16 2.58
C CYS A 56 -11.50 -1.01 1.34
N THR A 57 -11.55 -2.34 1.53
CA THR A 57 -11.83 -3.34 0.49
C THR A 57 -13.13 -3.06 -0.25
N LYS A 58 -14.19 -2.58 0.42
CA LYS A 58 -15.50 -2.26 -0.21
C LYS A 58 -15.47 -1.01 -1.09
N ILE A 59 -14.45 -0.16 -0.96
CA ILE A 59 -14.26 1.03 -1.79
C ILE A 59 -13.37 0.68 -2.98
N VAL A 60 -12.19 0.10 -2.73
CA VAL A 60 -11.18 -0.19 -3.77
C VAL A 60 -11.61 -1.26 -4.78
N THR A 61 -12.51 -2.18 -4.41
CA THR A 61 -13.03 -3.24 -5.30
C THR A 61 -14.12 -2.76 -6.26
N LYS A 62 -14.67 -1.56 -6.07
CA LYS A 62 -15.68 -1.02 -6.99
C LYS A 62 -15.01 -0.48 -8.26
N PRO A 63 -15.61 -0.65 -9.45
CA PRO A 63 -15.12 -0.03 -10.68
C PRO A 63 -15.00 1.50 -10.59
N SER A 64 -15.95 2.16 -9.90
CA SER A 64 -15.91 3.61 -9.64
C SER A 64 -14.91 4.03 -8.56
N ARG A 65 -14.29 3.07 -7.87
CA ARG A 65 -13.47 3.23 -6.66
C ARG A 65 -14.08 4.16 -5.61
N SER A 66 -15.42 4.25 -5.53
CA SER A 66 -16.11 5.26 -4.74
C SER A 66 -17.27 4.73 -3.89
N LEU A 67 -17.50 5.36 -2.74
CA LEU A 67 -18.58 5.02 -1.82
C LEU A 67 -19.22 6.28 -1.21
N THR A 68 -20.51 6.46 -1.49
CA THR A 68 -21.32 7.49 -0.85
C THR A 68 -21.97 6.97 0.43
N LEU A 69 -21.89 7.74 1.50
CA LEU A 69 -22.41 7.46 2.84
C LEU A 69 -23.35 8.59 3.28
N LYS A 70 -24.32 8.27 4.15
CA LYS A 70 -25.20 9.29 4.76
C LYS A 70 -24.60 9.77 6.08
N LEU A 71 -24.51 11.08 6.24
CA LEU A 71 -24.13 11.75 7.49
C LEU A 71 -25.38 11.83 8.39
N GLN A 72 -25.23 11.58 9.69
CA GLN A 72 -26.34 11.65 10.64
C GLN A 72 -25.91 12.20 11.99
N SER A 73 -26.73 13.07 12.57
CA SER A 73 -26.47 13.65 13.89
C SER A 73 -26.94 12.71 14.99
N TYR A 74 -26.06 12.47 15.98
CA TYR A 74 -26.45 11.92 17.28
C TYR A 74 -26.72 13.09 18.24
N LYS A 75 -27.93 13.67 18.18
CA LYS A 75 -28.44 14.51 19.28
C LYS A 75 -29.07 13.62 20.35
N GLU A 76 -29.06 14.09 21.59
CA GLU A 76 -29.55 13.41 22.82
C GLU A 76 -31.04 13.05 22.82
N ASP A 77 -31.76 13.32 21.73
CA ASP A 77 -33.21 13.39 21.63
C ASP A 77 -33.78 12.34 20.65
N HIS A 78 -33.07 11.21 20.49
CA HIS A 78 -33.38 10.01 19.68
C HIS A 78 -33.69 10.17 18.17
N VAL A 79 -33.96 11.38 17.67
CA VAL A 79 -34.30 11.66 16.27
C VAL A 79 -33.04 11.76 15.41
N ARG A 80 -32.73 10.68 14.70
CA ARG A 80 -31.69 10.63 13.66
C ARG A 80 -32.05 11.55 12.49
N ARG A 81 -31.48 12.77 12.47
CA ARG A 81 -31.61 13.70 11.34
C ARG A 81 -30.54 13.39 10.28
N ASN A 82 -30.97 13.30 9.02
CA ASN A 82 -30.06 13.22 7.88
C ASN A 82 -29.33 14.56 7.72
N LEU A 83 -28.00 14.55 7.79
CA LEU A 83 -27.16 15.73 7.63
C LEU A 83 -26.62 15.91 6.20
N GLY A 84 -26.99 15.01 5.29
CA GLY A 84 -26.51 14.99 3.91
C GLY A 84 -25.73 13.72 3.59
N ILE A 85 -24.86 13.81 2.60
CA ILE A 85 -24.02 12.70 2.15
C ILE A 85 -22.55 13.12 2.07
N ILE A 86 -21.67 12.15 2.22
CA ILE A 86 -20.25 12.27 1.88
C ILE A 86 -19.91 11.19 0.86
N THR A 87 -19.10 11.53 -0.13
CA THR A 87 -18.57 10.56 -1.11
C THR A 87 -17.07 10.39 -0.86
N ILE A 88 -16.67 9.16 -0.54
CA ILE A 88 -15.28 8.77 -0.40
C ILE A 88 -14.80 8.21 -1.74
N LEU A 89 -13.73 8.76 -2.29
CA LEU A 89 -13.02 8.24 -3.46
C LEU A 89 -11.72 7.58 -2.99
N ALA A 90 -11.47 6.34 -3.43
CA ALA A 90 -10.22 5.64 -3.18
C ALA A 90 -9.34 5.68 -4.43
N GLU A 91 -8.22 6.37 -4.33
CA GLU A 91 -7.17 6.36 -5.35
C GLU A 91 -5.97 5.57 -4.84
N GLU A 92 -5.21 5.05 -5.79
CA GLU A 92 -4.00 4.28 -5.54
C GLU A 92 -2.82 5.16 -5.92
N THR A 93 -1.87 5.35 -5.01
CA THR A 93 -0.76 6.28 -5.23
C THR A 93 0.13 5.80 -6.38
N VAL A 94 0.70 6.75 -7.13
CA VAL A 94 1.62 6.42 -8.24
C VAL A 94 2.85 5.66 -7.73
N ALA A 95 3.33 6.00 -6.52
CA ALA A 95 4.43 5.29 -5.85
C ALA A 95 4.09 3.82 -5.54
N SER A 96 2.86 3.51 -5.10
CA SER A 96 2.45 2.11 -4.86
C SER A 96 2.26 1.28 -6.15
N ARG A 97 2.18 1.94 -7.31
CA ARG A 97 2.13 1.30 -8.64
C ARG A 97 3.50 1.04 -9.25
N SER A 98 4.59 1.42 -8.58
CA SER A 98 5.95 1.26 -9.10
C SER A 98 6.42 -0.20 -9.04
N ALA A 99 5.85 -1.04 -9.89
CA ALA A 99 6.46 -2.31 -10.27
C ALA A 99 7.74 -2.00 -11.05
N VAL A 100 8.89 -2.37 -10.49
CA VAL A 100 10.18 -2.22 -11.17
C VAL A 100 10.46 -3.51 -11.94
N GLU A 101 10.48 -3.42 -13.26
CA GLU A 101 11.00 -4.49 -14.10
C GLU A 101 12.53 -4.50 -13.98
N ILE A 102 13.07 -5.54 -13.32
CA ILE A 102 14.51 -5.72 -13.15
C ILE A 102 14.93 -6.97 -13.88
N ILE A 103 15.72 -6.80 -14.93
CA ILE A 103 16.24 -7.89 -15.73
C ILE A 103 17.54 -8.37 -15.07
N PHE A 104 17.50 -9.58 -14.50
CA PHE A 104 18.64 -10.25 -13.85
C PHE A 104 19.27 -11.33 -14.73
N ARG A 105 20.48 -11.74 -14.34
CA ARG A 105 21.59 -11.74 -15.28
C ARG A 105 22.78 -12.48 -14.56
N CYS A 106 23.53 -13.45 -15.12
CA CYS A 106 24.70 -14.12 -14.47
C CYS A 106 25.75 -14.72 -15.46
N SER A 107 27.07 -14.42 -15.33
CA SER A 107 28.13 -15.04 -16.18
C SER A 107 29.25 -15.75 -15.41
N ARG A 108 29.93 -16.70 -16.07
CA ARG A 108 31.08 -17.48 -15.54
C ARG A 108 30.84 -18.08 -14.15
N LEU A 109 29.60 -18.51 -13.90
CA LEU A 109 29.23 -19.21 -12.68
C LEU A 109 30.03 -20.51 -12.55
N ASP A 110 30.49 -20.80 -11.34
CA ASP A 110 31.12 -22.08 -11.02
C ASP A 110 30.17 -23.24 -11.32
N ASN A 111 30.59 -24.15 -12.20
CA ASN A 111 29.92 -25.43 -12.34
C ASN A 111 30.22 -26.28 -11.10
N LYS A 112 29.18 -26.68 -10.35
CA LYS A 112 29.30 -27.56 -9.17
C LYS A 112 28.94 -29.01 -9.46
N ASP A 113 28.51 -29.31 -10.68
CA ASP A 113 28.06 -30.64 -11.08
C ASP A 113 29.19 -31.47 -11.69
N ILE A 114 29.22 -32.76 -11.33
CA ILE A 114 30.35 -33.64 -11.61
C ILE A 114 30.33 -34.17 -13.07
N PHE A 115 29.16 -34.24 -13.70
CA PHE A 115 28.97 -34.79 -15.04
C PHE A 115 27.95 -34.03 -15.92
N SER A 116 27.54 -32.83 -15.52
CA SER A 116 26.67 -31.93 -16.31
C SER A 116 27.19 -30.49 -16.24
N LYS A 117 26.46 -29.55 -16.85
CA LYS A 117 26.55 -28.13 -16.49
C LYS A 117 25.59 -27.87 -15.34
N SER A 118 25.84 -26.82 -14.55
CA SER A 118 24.90 -26.36 -13.54
C SER A 118 23.70 -25.64 -14.13
N ASP A 119 22.58 -25.77 -13.42
CA ASP A 119 21.27 -25.16 -13.71
C ASP A 119 20.99 -24.03 -12.70
N PRO A 120 21.63 -22.85 -12.85
CA PRO A 120 21.50 -21.75 -11.89
C PRO A 120 20.12 -21.08 -11.97
N PHE A 121 19.54 -20.79 -10.82
CA PHE A 121 18.33 -19.98 -10.70
C PHE A 121 18.53 -18.85 -9.69
N LEU A 122 17.81 -17.75 -9.86
CA LEU A 122 17.76 -16.67 -8.88
C LEU A 122 16.54 -16.81 -7.98
N ARG A 123 16.70 -16.46 -6.71
CA ARG A 123 15.65 -16.35 -5.71
C ARG A 123 15.78 -14.99 -5.03
N ILE A 124 14.79 -14.13 -5.20
CA ILE A 124 14.70 -12.87 -4.48
C ILE A 124 13.89 -13.13 -3.21
N SER A 125 14.39 -12.69 -2.06
CA SER A 125 13.74 -12.86 -0.75
C SER A 125 13.62 -11.52 -0.02
N ARG A 126 12.49 -11.31 0.65
CA ARG A 126 12.28 -10.19 1.59
C ARG A 126 12.75 -10.63 2.98
N MET A 127 13.64 -9.87 3.60
CA MET A 127 13.98 -10.07 5.02
C MET A 127 12.77 -9.74 5.91
N VAL A 128 12.58 -10.51 6.98
CA VAL A 128 11.56 -10.24 8.01
C VAL A 128 12.22 -9.83 9.33
N GLU A 129 11.51 -9.06 10.14
CA GLU A 129 12.01 -8.45 11.39
C GLU A 129 12.55 -9.48 12.40
N SER A 130 12.08 -10.73 12.33
CA SER A 130 12.58 -11.86 13.13
C SER A 130 13.92 -12.44 12.66
N GLY A 131 14.59 -11.82 11.69
CA GLY A 131 15.89 -12.24 11.14
C GLY A 131 15.81 -13.32 10.05
N GLY A 132 14.61 -13.80 9.72
CA GLY A 132 14.39 -14.73 8.61
C GLY A 132 14.32 -14.05 7.24
N SER A 133 14.17 -14.85 6.17
CA SER A 133 13.87 -14.35 4.83
C SER A 133 12.73 -15.15 4.19
N VAL A 134 11.83 -14.46 3.49
CA VAL A 134 10.68 -15.05 2.78
C VAL A 134 10.89 -14.86 1.27
N PRO A 135 10.87 -15.92 0.45
CA PRO A 135 11.03 -15.79 -0.99
C PRO A 135 9.84 -15.03 -1.61
N ILE A 136 10.13 -14.10 -2.52
CA ILE A 136 9.14 -13.27 -3.22
C ILE A 136 9.19 -13.41 -4.75
N CYS A 137 10.30 -13.91 -5.32
CA CYS A 137 10.41 -14.22 -6.75
C CYS A 137 11.43 -15.34 -6.99
N LYS A 138 11.20 -16.16 -8.03
CA LYS A 138 12.14 -17.16 -8.55
C LYS A 138 12.13 -17.09 -10.08
N THR A 139 13.29 -17.16 -10.72
CA THR A 139 13.42 -17.13 -12.19
C THR A 139 13.37 -18.52 -12.82
N GLU A 140 12.94 -18.59 -14.08
CA GLU A 140 12.85 -19.82 -14.88
C GLU A 140 13.49 -19.59 -16.27
N ASP A 141 14.52 -20.38 -16.59
CA ASP A 141 15.14 -20.68 -17.90
C ASP A 141 15.45 -19.56 -18.93
N THR A 142 15.85 -18.34 -18.52
CA THR A 142 16.54 -17.37 -19.42
C THR A 142 17.69 -16.58 -18.74
N PRO A 143 18.94 -16.53 -19.30
CA PRO A 143 20.14 -15.96 -18.63
C PRO A 143 20.75 -14.67 -19.25
N LEU A 144 21.57 -13.89 -18.49
CA LEU A 144 22.37 -12.69 -18.93
C LEU A 144 23.66 -12.44 -18.05
N VAL A 145 24.06 -11.22 -17.57
CA VAL A 145 25.21 -10.92 -16.61
C VAL A 145 24.98 -9.82 -15.47
N ILE A 146 24.82 -10.14 -14.16
CA ILE A 146 24.69 -9.16 -13.02
C ILE A 146 26.06 -8.54 -12.73
N GLU A 147 26.07 -7.29 -12.27
CA GLU A 147 27.26 -6.57 -11.84
C GLU A 147 26.96 -5.71 -10.60
N CYS A 148 27.61 -6.00 -9.47
CA CYS A 148 27.56 -5.27 -8.22
C CYS A 148 28.67 -4.20 -8.17
N PHE A 149 28.38 -2.99 -7.69
CA PHE A 149 29.34 -1.89 -7.65
C PHE A 149 29.54 -1.38 -6.22
N ASP A 150 30.80 -1.06 -5.87
CA ASP A 150 31.14 -0.36 -4.63
C ASP A 150 30.88 1.14 -4.78
N PHE A 151 30.23 1.72 -3.79
CA PHE A 151 29.90 3.14 -3.76
C PHE A 151 30.92 3.88 -2.88
N ASN A 152 31.84 4.60 -3.52
CA ASN A 152 32.72 5.54 -2.85
C ASN A 152 32.12 6.97 -2.85
N ILE A 153 32.38 7.71 -1.77
CA ILE A 153 31.95 9.08 -1.54
C ILE A 153 32.48 10.11 -2.56
N SER A 154 33.42 9.71 -3.42
CA SER A 154 33.92 10.46 -4.57
C SER A 154 33.04 10.38 -5.82
N GLY A 155 32.03 9.50 -5.85
CA GLY A 155 31.11 9.33 -6.99
C GLY A 155 31.64 8.50 -8.16
N ASN A 156 32.68 7.69 -7.95
CA ASN A 156 33.31 6.85 -8.99
C ASN A 156 33.10 5.36 -8.70
N HIS A 157 32.00 4.78 -9.17
CA HIS A 157 31.61 3.41 -8.83
C HIS A 157 32.60 2.35 -9.38
N VAL A 158 33.01 1.40 -8.53
CA VAL A 158 33.95 0.33 -8.90
C VAL A 158 33.22 -1.00 -8.99
N LEU A 159 33.36 -1.72 -10.10
CA LEU A 159 32.76 -3.04 -10.28
C LEU A 159 33.39 -4.07 -9.32
N ILE A 160 32.56 -4.68 -8.48
CA ILE A 160 32.92 -5.76 -7.55
C ILE A 160 32.75 -7.14 -8.22
N GLY A 161 31.64 -7.35 -8.94
CA GLY A 161 31.32 -8.61 -9.63
C GLY A 161 29.84 -8.91 -9.78
#